data_AF-A0A7J6R4P7-F1
#
_entry.id   AF-A0A7J6R4P7-F1
#
_cell.length_a   1.000
_cell.length_b   1.000
_cell.length_c   1.000
_cell.angle_alpha   90.00
_cell.angle_beta   90.00
_cell.angle_gamma   90.00
#
_symmetry.space_group_name_H-M   'P 1'
#
loop_
_entity.id
_entity.type
_entity.pdbx_description
1 polymer ?
#
loop_
_entity_poly.entity_id
_entity_poly.type
_entity_poly.pdbx_seq_one_letter_code
_entity_poly.pdbx_strand_id
1 'polypeptide(L)' 'MNNASASSSGKEETAKVLLMGRAGTGKTSMRSIIFANYLARETTRLHPTNQVEHSHLRFLGNMTLSLWDCGGQDV' A
#
# COMPACT_ATOMS: atom_id res chain seq x y z
N MET A 1 28.44 32.36 0.18
CA MET A 1 28.22 31.07 0.86
C MET A 1 27.31 30.26 -0.03
N ASN A 2 27.91 29.38 -0.85
CA ASN A 2 27.20 28.63 -1.88
C ASN A 2 26.57 27.40 -1.22
N ASN A 3 25.26 27.40 -1.01
CA ASN A 3 24.56 26.18 -0.63
C ASN A 3 24.21 25.43 -1.92
N ALA A 4 25.19 24.67 -2.43
CA ALA A 4 24.89 23.59 -3.34
C ALA A 4 24.16 22.51 -2.53
N SER A 5 22.83 22.60 -2.47
CA SER A 5 22.01 21.47 -2.04
C SER A 5 22.20 20.37 -3.07
N ALA A 6 23.05 19.40 -2.73
CA ALA A 6 23.27 18.19 -3.50
C ALA A 6 21.92 17.57 -3.84
N SER A 7 21.49 17.71 -5.09
CA SER A 7 20.43 16.86 -5.65
C SER A 7 21.04 15.47 -5.82
N SER A 8 20.99 14.66 -4.76
CA SER A 8 21.28 13.24 -4.90
C SER A 8 20.20 12.67 -5.82
N SER A 9 20.57 12.41 -7.07
CA SER A 9 19.80 11.68 -8.06
C SER A 9 19.71 10.19 -7.67
N GLY A 10 19.24 9.93 -6.44
CA GLY A 10 18.92 8.58 -5.99
C GLY A 10 17.81 8.06 -6.88
N LYS A 11 18.06 6.95 -7.58
CA LYS A 11 17.04 6.29 -8.41
C LYS A 11 15.80 6.05 -7.55
N GLU A 12 14.65 6.47 -8.05
CA GLU A 12 13.37 6.16 -7.41
C GLU A 12 13.09 4.67 -7.64
N GLU A 13 13.10 3.89 -6.57
CA GLU A 13 12.91 2.45 -6.63
C GLU A 13 11.43 2.14 -6.47
N THR A 14 10.82 1.46 -7.45
CA THR A 14 9.44 1.02 -7.33
C THR A 14 9.38 -0.46 -6.97
N ALA A 15 8.79 -0.77 -5.82
CA ALA A 15 8.57 -2.14 -5.39
C ALA A 15 7.08 -2.49 -5.48
N LYS A 16 6.78 -3.62 -6.12
CA LYS A 16 5.42 -4.16 -6.22
C LYS A 16 5.17 -5.15 -5.09
N VAL A 17 4.08 -4.96 -4.35
CA VAL A 17 3.67 -5.85 -3.27
C VAL A 17 2.28 -6.38 -3.57
N LEU A 18 2.15 -7.71 -3.60
CA LEU A 18 0.88 -8.39 -3.79
C LEU A 18 0.31 -8.78 -2.42
N LEU A 19 -0.86 -8.25 -2.07
CA LEU A 19 -1.61 -8.67 -0.89
C LEU A 19 -2.65 -9.70 -1.35
N MET A 20 -2.29 -10.98 -1.23
CA MET A 20 -3.11 -12.12 -1.64
C MET A 20 -3.56 -12.96 -0.46
N GLY A 21 -4.60 -13.76 -0.67
CA GLY A 21 -5.20 -14.64 0.34
C GLY A 21 -6.72 -14.71 0.22
N ARG A 22 -7.32 -15.74 0.81
CA ARG A 22 -8.77 -16.01 0.78
C ARG A 22 -9.60 -14.81 1.26
N ALA A 23 -10.86 -14.71 0.84
CA ALA A 23 -11.80 -13.74 1.39
C ALA A 23 -11.85 -13.83 2.93
N GLY A 24 -11.96 -12.69 3.61
CA GLY A 24 -12.05 -12.61 5.07
C GLY A 24 -10.72 -12.66 5.84
N THR A 25 -9.58 -12.92 5.21
CA THR A 25 -8.27 -12.98 5.92
C THR A 25 -7.69 -11.62 6.34
N GLY A 26 -8.39 -10.51 6.08
CA GLY A 26 -8.00 -9.17 6.56
C GLY A 26 -6.96 -8.44 5.74
N LYS A 27 -6.75 -8.79 4.46
CA LYS A 27 -5.79 -8.13 3.54
C LYS A 27 -5.99 -6.61 3.45
N THR A 28 -7.22 -6.22 3.14
CA THR A 28 -7.64 -4.82 3.05
C THR A 28 -7.54 -4.12 4.40
N SER A 29 -7.90 -4.80 5.49
CA SER A 29 -7.75 -4.28 6.85
C SER A 29 -6.29 -3.94 7.16
N MET A 30 -5.36 -4.84 6.83
CA MET A 30 -3.93 -4.62 7.02
C MET A 30 -3.44 -3.45 6.17
N ARG A 31 -3.82 -3.38 4.88
CA ARG A 31 -3.48 -2.25 4.00
C ARG A 31 -3.94 -0.93 4.61
N SER A 32 -5.20 -0.86 5.06
CA SER A 32 -5.80 0.37 5.55
C SER A 32 -5.20 0.84 6.87
N ILE A 33 -4.87 -0.09 7.79
CA ILE A 33 -4.22 0.25 9.06
C ILE A 33 -2.81 0.80 8.82
N ILE A 34 -2.01 0.11 8.01
CA ILE A 34 -0.58 0.44 7.85
C ILE A 34 -0.39 1.65 6.91
N PHE A 35 -1.18 1.76 5.84
CA PHE A 35 -0.92 2.70 4.75
C PHE A 35 -2.01 3.73 4.50
N ALA A 36 -3.15 3.68 5.21
CA ALA A 36 -4.25 4.63 5.05
C ALA A 36 -4.75 5.25 6.37
N ASN A 37 -4.00 5.07 7.47
CA ASN A 37 -4.31 5.63 8.79
C ASN A 37 -5.68 5.22 9.37
N TYR A 38 -6.17 4.02 9.03
CA TYR A 38 -7.38 3.50 9.67
C TYR A 38 -7.07 3.00 11.08
N LEU A 39 -7.94 3.30 12.03
CA LEU A 39 -7.94 2.61 13.32
C LEU A 39 -8.46 1.18 13.12
N ALA A 40 -7.98 0.24 13.94
CA ALA A 40 -8.40 -1.16 13.85
C ALA A 40 -9.93 -1.33 13.90
N ARG A 41 -10.62 -0.54 14.75
CA ARG A 41 -12.08 -0.55 14.87
C ARG A 41 -12.81 -0.19 13.58
N GLU A 42 -12.21 0.65 12.74
CA GLU A 42 -12.81 1.13 11.49
C GLU A 42 -12.76 0.07 10.38
N THR A 43 -11.91 -0.94 10.52
CA THR A 43 -11.77 -2.00 9.52
C THR A 43 -13.02 -2.87 9.38
N THR A 44 -13.90 -2.87 10.39
CA THR A 44 -15.20 -3.55 10.36
C THR A 44 -16.16 -2.99 9.31
N ARG A 45 -15.91 -1.75 8.86
CA ARG A 45 -16.71 -1.05 7.84
C ARG A 45 -16.17 -1.24 6.42
N LEU A 46 -15.05 -1.97 6.26
CA LEU A 46 -14.45 -2.22 4.95
C LEU A 46 -15.29 -3.24 4.19
N HIS A 47 -15.56 -2.93 2.93
CA HIS A 47 -16.24 -3.84 2.02
C HIS A 47 -15.25 -4.87 1.47
N PRO A 48 -15.73 -6.06 1.04
CA PRO A 48 -14.90 -7.01 0.31
C PRO A 48 -14.26 -6.35 -0.92
N THR A 49 -12.94 -6.51 -1.06
CA THR A 49 -12.25 -6.08 -2.27
C THR A 49 -12.75 -6.89 -3.47
N ASN A 50 -13.22 -6.18 -4.49
CA ASN A 50 -13.58 -6.77 -5.78
C ASN A 50 -12.37 -6.67 -6.71
N GLN A 51 -12.07 -7.74 -7.45
CA GLN A 51 -10.92 -7.80 -8.38
C GLN A 51 -9.59 -7.40 -7.73
N VAL A 52 -8.99 -6.26 -8.08
CA VAL A 52 -7.73 -5.77 -7.54
C VAL A 52 -7.84 -4.27 -7.26
N GLU A 53 -7.55 -3.88 -6.02
CA GLU A 53 -7.45 -2.49 -5.61
C GLU A 53 -5.99 -2.06 -5.57
N HIS A 54 -5.68 -0.94 -6.22
CA HIS A 54 -4.32 -0.42 -6.36
C HIS A 54 -4.07 0.74 -5.42
N SER A 55 -2.88 0.80 -4.83
CA SER A 55 -2.43 1.97 -4.07
C SER A 55 -0.95 2.22 -4.31
N HIS A 56 -0.61 3.47 -4.56
CA HIS A 56 0.77 3.92 -4.75
C HIS A 56 1.12 4.91 -3.65
N LEU A 57 2.17 4.63 -2.89
CA LEU A 57 2.64 5.52 -1.83
C LEU A 57 4.16 5.58 -1.79
N ARG A 58 4.66 6.76 -1.43
CA ARG A 58 6.09 6.95 -1.16
C ARG A 58 6.41 6.39 0.23
N PHE A 59 7.44 5.57 0.31
CA PHE A 59 7.88 4.88 1.50
C PHE A 59 9.38 5.09 1.66
N LEU A 60 9.84 5.36 2.89
CA LEU A 60 11.25 5.59 3.23
C LEU A 60 11.98 6.60 2.32
N GLY A 61 11.26 7.62 1.84
CA GLY A 61 11.86 8.70 1.06
C GLY A 61 11.90 8.42 -0.44
N ASN A 62 12.76 7.53 -0.92
CA ASN A 62 13.01 7.32 -2.36
C ASN A 62 12.40 6.03 -2.94
N MET A 63 11.65 5.26 -2.15
CA MET A 63 10.95 4.07 -2.63
C MET A 63 9.48 4.38 -2.83
N THR A 64 8.90 3.88 -3.93
CA THR A 64 7.47 3.90 -4.18
C THR A 64 6.94 2.48 -4.09
N LEU A 65 6.00 2.24 -3.17
CA LEU A 65 5.32 0.96 -3.04
C LEU A 65 4.06 0.96 -3.92
N SER A 66 3.99 0.02 -4.86
CA SER A 66 2.77 -0.31 -5.59
C SER A 66 2.10 -1.51 -4.91
N LEU A 67 1.11 -1.22 -4.06
CA LEU A 67 0.32 -2.22 -3.37
C LEU A 67 -0.84 -2.68 -4.25
N TRP A 68 -0.99 -3.99 -4.38
CA TRP A 68 -2.06 -4.65 -5.14
C TRP A 68 -2.83 -5.51 -4.15
N ASP A 69 -3.95 -4.99 -3.64
CA ASP A 69 -4.87 -5.75 -2.78
C ASP A 69 -5.80 -6.57 -3.65
N CYS A 70 -5.56 -7.87 -3.68
CA CYS A 70 -6.32 -8.79 -4.51
C CYS A 70 -7.58 -9.26 -3.77
N GLY A 71 -8.73 -9.11 -4.40
CA GLY A 71 -9.95 -9.82 -4.02
C GLY A 71 -9.70 -11.32 -3.95
N GLY A 72 -10.30 -11.99 -2.97
CA GLY A 72 -10.09 -13.41 -2.69
C GLY A 72 -11.39 -14.20 -2.63
N GLN A 73 -12.43 -13.71 -3.31
CA GLN A 73 -13.75 -14.36 -3.36
C GLN A 73 -13.62 -15.59 -4.26
N ASP A 74 -14.08 -16.76 -3.78
CA ASP A 74 -14.21 -17.92 -4.67
C ASP A 74 -15.57 -17.72 -5.31
N VAL A 75 -15.63 -17.88 -6.63
CA VAL A 75 -16.90 -17.90 -7.37
C VAL A 75 -17.73 -19.09 -6.91
#